data_AF-A0A166KFF7-F1
#
_entry.id   AF-A0A166KFF7-F1
#
_cell.length_a   1.000
_cell.length_b   1.000
_cell.length_c   1.000
_cell.angle_alpha   90.00
_cell.angle_beta   90.00
_cell.angle_gamma   90.00
#
_symmetry.space_group_name_H-M   'P 1'
#
loop_
_entity.id
_entity.type
_entity.pdbx_description
1 polymer ?
#
loop_
_entity_poly.entity_id
_entity_poly.type
_entity_poly.pdbx_seq_one_letter_code
_entity_poly.pdbx_strand_id
1 'polypeptide(L)'
;CALCLGRFAHKVNECQAHLLWDSRTPTAACRVGRSLELRDGRPLCIDFQLRGGCTRHDHDLRHICSGCGQGPHSAQDCPRGEK
;
A
#
# COMPACT_ATOMS: atom_id res chain seq x y z
N CYS A 1 -8.47 0.33 -0.59
CA CYS A 1 -7.25 -0.10 -1.31
C CYS A 1 -6.12 0.88 -0.98
N ALA A 2 -4.88 0.38 -0.96
CA ALA A 2 -3.59 1.05 -1.12
C ALA A 2 -2.57 -0.02 -0.73
N LEU A 3 -2.14 -1.02 -1.52
CA LEU A 3 -2.58 -1.66 -2.76
C LEU A 3 -2.59 -3.18 -2.43
N CYS A 4 -3.64 -3.94 -2.12
CA CYS A 4 -5.09 -3.79 -2.10
C CYS A 4 -5.65 -4.53 -0.88
N LEU A 5 -5.74 -3.81 0.23
CA LEU A 5 -6.17 -4.32 1.53
C LEU A 5 -7.69 -4.45 1.60
N GLY A 6 -8.17 -5.32 0.73
CA GLY A 6 -9.56 -5.68 0.47
C GLY A 6 -9.70 -6.74 -0.59
N ARG A 7 -8.62 -7.42 -1.02
CA ARG A 7 -8.58 -8.66 -1.83
C ARG A 7 -9.58 -8.85 -2.99
N PHE A 8 -10.25 -7.79 -3.46
CA PHE A 8 -11.22 -7.83 -4.53
C PHE A 8 -10.60 -7.37 -5.86
N ALA A 9 -11.08 -7.95 -6.95
CA ALA A 9 -10.66 -7.57 -8.30
C ALA A 9 -11.10 -6.14 -8.62
N HIS A 10 -10.15 -5.27 -8.94
CA HIS A 10 -10.40 -3.92 -9.44
C HIS A 10 -9.15 -3.37 -10.14
N LYS A 11 -9.27 -2.21 -10.76
CA LYS A 11 -8.14 -1.49 -11.38
C LYS A 11 -7.24 -0.87 -10.31
N VAL A 12 -6.31 -1.66 -9.81
CA VAL A 12 -5.36 -1.31 -8.73
C VAL A 12 -4.54 -0.06 -9.03
N ASN A 13 -4.17 0.11 -10.30
CA ASN A 13 -3.43 1.25 -10.82
C ASN A 13 -4.22 2.58 -10.79
N GLU A 14 -5.55 2.51 -10.86
CA GLU A 14 -6.46 3.66 -10.88
C GLU A 14 -7.15 3.88 -9.51
N CYS A 15 -6.93 2.99 -8.54
CA CYS A 15 -7.67 3.00 -7.29
C CYS A 15 -7.29 4.18 -6.37
N GLN A 16 -8.30 4.98 -5.99
CA GLN A 16 -8.20 6.15 -5.12
C GLN A 16 -8.82 5.93 -3.73
N ALA A 17 -9.08 4.68 -3.36
CA ALA A 17 -9.63 4.39 -2.03
C ALA A 17 -8.60 4.80 -0.96
N HIS A 18 -9.09 5.40 0.12
CA HIS A 18 -8.28 5.87 1.26
C HIS A 18 -8.67 5.17 2.56
N LEU A 19 -9.57 4.19 2.46
CA LEU A 19 -10.03 3.31 3.53
C LEU A 19 -9.65 1.86 3.20
N LEU A 20 -9.51 1.07 4.26
CA LEU A 20 -9.43 -0.38 4.20
C LEU A 20 -10.78 -0.99 3.81
N TRP A 21 -10.80 -2.31 3.62
CA TRP A 21 -11.98 -3.10 3.25
C TRP A 21 -13.16 -2.96 4.21
N ASP A 22 -12.89 -2.67 5.48
CA ASP A 22 -13.91 -2.46 6.51
C ASP A 22 -14.69 -1.14 6.34
N SER A 23 -14.31 -0.29 5.38
CA SER A 23 -14.89 1.04 5.14
C SER A 23 -14.86 1.97 6.35
N ARG A 24 -13.97 1.71 7.31
CA ARG A 24 -13.85 2.46 8.57
C ARG A 24 -12.42 2.91 8.84
N THR A 25 -11.47 2.02 8.61
CA THR A 25 -10.07 2.26 8.95
C THR A 25 -9.36 2.95 7.79
N PRO A 26 -8.70 4.10 8.01
CA PRO A 26 -7.92 4.75 6.96
C PRO A 26 -6.67 3.93 6.60
N THR A 27 -6.30 3.93 5.33
CA THR A 27 -4.98 3.45 4.91
C THR A 27 -3.89 4.42 5.38
N ALA A 28 -2.69 3.90 5.66
CA ALA A 28 -1.52 4.70 6.00
C ALA A 28 -1.00 5.52 4.81
N ALA A 29 -1.20 5.02 3.60
CA ALA A 29 -0.84 5.67 2.35
C ALA A 29 -2.03 5.81 1.40
N CYS A 30 -1.92 6.73 0.45
CA CYS A 30 -2.87 6.93 -0.64
C CYS A 30 -2.14 7.10 -1.97
N ARG A 31 -2.88 6.93 -3.07
CA ARG A 31 -2.35 7.18 -4.41
C ARG A 31 -2.39 8.68 -4.68
N VAL A 32 -1.27 9.23 -5.15
CA VAL A 32 -1.15 10.63 -5.58
C VAL A 32 -0.62 10.61 -7.01
N GLY A 33 -1.54 10.77 -7.97
CA GLY A 33 -1.25 10.57 -9.39
C GLY A 33 -0.70 9.17 -9.66
N ARG A 34 0.55 9.09 -10.14
CA ARG A 34 1.23 7.82 -10.44
C ARG A 34 1.99 7.24 -9.22
N SER A 35 2.15 8.02 -8.16
CA SER A 35 2.89 7.65 -6.94
C SER A 35 1.98 7.08 -5.86
N LEU A 36 2.59 6.38 -4.91
CA LEU A 36 1.97 5.99 -3.65
C LEU A 36 2.68 6.75 -2.53
N GLU A 37 1.94 7.46 -1.69
CA GLU A 37 2.51 8.36 -0.69
C GLU A 37 1.86 8.10 0.67
N LEU A 38 2.67 8.14 1.73
CA LEU A 38 2.18 8.25 3.09
C LEU A 38 1.44 9.58 3.27
N ARG A 39 0.58 9.66 4.29
CA ARG A 39 -0.17 10.89 4.59
C ARG A 39 0.71 12.11 4.91
N ASP A 40 1.98 11.88 5.27
CA ASP A 40 2.98 12.94 5.49
C ASP A 40 3.75 13.33 4.20
N GLY A 41 3.32 12.81 3.04
CA GLY A 41 3.91 13.10 1.73
C GLY A 41 5.14 12.27 1.37
N ARG A 42 5.58 11.35 2.24
CA ARG A 42 6.73 10.49 1.90
C ARG A 42 6.35 9.44 0.86
N PRO A 43 7.11 9.31 -0.24
CA PRO A 43 6.82 8.33 -1.28
C PRO A 43 7.14 6.91 -0.82
N LEU A 44 6.28 5.97 -1.21
CA LEU A 44 6.43 4.53 -1.00
C LEU A 44 6.81 3.82 -2.30
N CYS A 45 7.50 2.69 -2.16
CA CYS A 45 7.75 1.80 -3.29
C CYS A 45 6.47 1.05 -3.64
N ILE A 46 5.97 1.24 -4.87
CA ILE A 46 4.78 0.56 -5.39
C ILE A 46 5.07 -0.93 -5.57
N ASP A 47 6.21 -1.28 -6.16
CA ASP A 47 6.61 -2.67 -6.42
C ASP A 47 6.65 -3.48 -5.12
N PHE A 48 7.13 -2.87 -4.03
CA PHE A 48 7.13 -3.48 -2.71
C PHE A 48 5.72 -3.83 -2.20
N GLN A 49 4.67 -3.08 -2.57
CA GLN A 49 3.29 -3.39 -2.18
C GLN A 49 2.64 -4.48 -3.02
N LEU A 50 3.23 -4.83 -4.17
CA LEU A 50 2.69 -5.83 -5.08
C LEU A 50 3.15 -7.23 -4.68
N ARG A 51 2.46 -8.27 -5.19
CA ARG A 51 2.82 -9.68 -4.93
C ARG A 51 4.23 -10.06 -5.38
N GLY A 52 4.75 -9.39 -6.41
CA GLY A 52 6.13 -9.61 -6.86
C GLY A 52 7.17 -9.04 -5.90
N GLY A 53 6.77 -8.13 -5.00
CA GLY A 53 7.70 -7.38 -4.16
C GLY A 53 8.63 -6.47 -4.96
N CYS A 54 9.60 -5.90 -4.26
CA CYS A 54 10.68 -5.10 -4.84
C CYS A 54 12.01 -5.80 -4.57
N THR A 55 12.86 -5.97 -5.60
CA THR A 55 14.20 -6.57 -5.48
C THR A 55 15.32 -5.54 -5.37
N ARG A 56 14.97 -4.25 -5.39
CA ARG A 56 15.94 -3.16 -5.33
C ARG A 56 16.15 -2.74 -3.88
N HIS A 57 17.41 -2.54 -3.51
CA HIS A 57 17.79 -2.15 -2.14
C HIS A 57 18.25 -0.69 -2.03
N ASP A 58 18.23 0.05 -3.14
CA ASP A 58 18.63 1.47 -3.17
C ASP A 58 17.60 2.40 -2.50
N HIS A 59 16.46 1.87 -2.06
CA HIS A 59 15.38 2.66 -1.46
C HIS A 59 14.59 1.89 -0.38
N ASP A 60 15.26 1.09 0.43
CA ASP A 60 14.63 0.30 1.49
C ASP A 60 13.83 1.14 2.51
N LEU A 61 14.20 2.42 2.70
CA LEU A 61 13.42 3.36 3.53
C LEU A 61 11.99 3.61 3.01
N ARG A 62 11.71 3.27 1.74
CA ARG A 62 10.38 3.34 1.12
C ARG A 62 9.61 2.01 1.17
N HIS A 63 10.23 0.95 1.70
CA HIS A 63 9.61 -0.36 1.92
C HIS A 63 8.76 -0.38 3.20
N ILE A 64 7.70 0.41 3.18
CA ILE A 64 6.74 0.55 4.28
C ILE A 64 5.38 0.08 3.79
N CYS A 65 4.68 -0.73 4.57
CA CYS A 65 3.33 -1.19 4.22
C CYS A 65 2.37 -0.01 4.07
N SER A 66 1.73 0.10 2.91
CA SER A 66 0.77 1.18 2.63
C SER A 66 -0.55 1.08 3.42
N GLY A 67 -0.78 -0.06 4.07
CA GLY A 67 -1.94 -0.30 4.92
C GLY A 67 -1.81 0.23 6.33
N CYS A 68 -0.80 -0.26 7.03
CA CYS A 68 -0.59 0.03 8.45
C CYS A 68 0.56 1.01 8.71
N GLY A 69 1.35 1.35 7.69
CA GLY A 69 2.50 2.25 7.81
C GLY A 69 3.72 1.62 8.49
N GLN A 70 3.75 0.29 8.62
CA GLN A 70 4.83 -0.44 9.29
C GLN A 70 5.66 -1.23 8.28
N GLY A 71 6.95 -1.40 8.55
CA GLY A 71 7.77 -2.46 7.97
C GLY A 71 7.73 -3.73 8.82
N PRO A 72 8.39 -4.83 8.41
CA PRO A 72 9.12 -5.02 7.16
C PRO A 72 8.27 -5.72 6.08
N HIS A 73 6.94 -5.64 6.15
CA HIS A 73 6.04 -6.38 5.26
C HIS A 73 5.38 -5.47 4.20
N SER A 74 4.93 -6.08 3.11
CA SER A 74 4.19 -5.42 2.04
C SER A 74 2.70 -5.29 2.37
N ALA A 75 1.93 -4.56 1.56
CA ALA A 75 0.47 -4.61 1.62
C ALA A 75 -0.13 -6.01 1.42
N GLN A 76 0.58 -6.95 0.77
CA GLN A 76 0.05 -8.31 0.53
C GLN A 76 0.05 -9.17 1.79
N ASP A 77 1.04 -8.96 2.65
CA ASP A 77 1.23 -9.71 3.91
C ASP A 77 0.69 -8.93 5.12
N CYS A 78 -0.02 -7.84 4.88
CA CYS A 78 -0.51 -6.98 5.94
C CYS A 78 -1.63 -7.67 6.74
N PRO A 79 -1.55 -7.72 8.08
CA PRO A 79 -2.59 -8.31 8.92
C PRO A 79 -3.91 -7.53 8.88
N ARG A 80 -3.89 -6.28 8.40
CA ARG A 80 -5.09 -5.45 8.18
C ARG A 80 -5.75 -5.67 6.82
N GLY A 81 -5.18 -6.51 5.96
CA GLY A 81 -5.82 -6.94 4.73
C GLY A 81 -7.09 -7.74 5.02
N GLU A 82 -8.05 -7.70 4.09
CA GLU A 82 -9.19 -8.62 4.11
C GLU A 82 -8.68 -10.06 4.05
N LYS A 83 -9.43 -11.03 4.59
CA LYS A 83 -9.03 -12.43 4.63
C LYS A 83 -9.69 -13.22 3.51
#